data_AF-A0A7V9BFV6-F1
#
_entry.id   AF-A0A7V9BFV6-F1
#
_cell.length_a   1.000
_cell.length_b   1.000
_cell.length_c   1.000
_cell.angle_alpha   90.00
_cell.angle_beta   90.00
_cell.angle_gamma   90.00
#
_symmetry.space_group_name_H-M   'P 1'
#
loop_
_entity.id
_entity.type
_entity.pdbx_description
1 polymer ?
#
loop_
_entity_poly.entity_id
_entity_poly.type
_entity_poly.pdbx_seq_one_letter_code
_entity_poly.pdbx_strand_id
1 'polypeptide(L)'
;MSIFISIVGLGLLILIHEAGHFFVARAVGMNPRKFYLGFPPALAKTTRNGIEYGVGAIPLGGYVKIPGMHRPAAGDLHVHFGRAVSERPSLGPPVEELRRRIAAEDHTRSREAVAELAAELERAELSPPARKAAERGIVDVDDALGPDA
;
A
#
# COMPACT_ATOMS: atom_id res chain seq x y z
N MET A 1 -9.39 37.81 4.34
CA MET A 1 -9.31 37.20 5.69
C MET A 1 -10.00 35.84 5.75
N SER A 2 -11.28 35.73 5.34
CA SER A 2 -12.06 34.49 5.50
C SER A 2 -11.50 33.27 4.77
N ILE A 3 -11.04 33.40 3.53
CA ILE A 3 -10.49 32.26 2.76
C ILE A 3 -9.26 31.66 3.44
N PHE A 4 -8.37 32.50 3.98
CA PHE A 4 -7.19 32.04 4.70
C PHE A 4 -7.58 31.23 5.95
N ILE A 5 -8.54 31.75 6.73
CA ILE A 5 -9.08 31.08 7.92
C ILE A 5 -9.73 29.74 7.53
N SER A 6 -10.49 29.71 6.43
CA SER A 6 -11.11 28.48 5.92
C SER A 6 -10.08 27.42 5.54
N ILE A 7 -8.98 27.81 4.87
CA ILE A 7 -7.90 26.88 4.48
C ILE A 7 -7.23 26.29 5.73
N VAL A 8 -6.90 27.15 6.72
CA VAL A 8 -6.30 26.70 7.98
C VAL A 8 -7.26 25.79 8.76
N GLY A 9 -8.54 26.16 8.83
CA GLY A 9 -9.57 25.36 9.50
C GLY A 9 -9.76 23.99 8.85
N LEU A 10 -9.81 23.93 7.52
CA LEU A 10 -9.90 22.67 6.78
C LEU A 10 -8.64 21.80 7.02
N GLY A 11 -7.45 22.40 6.96
CA GLY A 11 -6.20 21.69 7.23
C GLY A 11 -6.16 21.09 8.64
N LEU A 12 -6.64 21.83 9.64
CA LEU A 12 -6.72 21.33 11.02
C LEU A 12 -7.75 20.20 11.16
N LEU A 13 -8.91 20.33 10.52
CA LEU A 13 -9.94 19.28 10.53
C LEU A 13 -9.42 17.97 9.93
N ILE A 14 -8.76 18.04 8.77
CA ILE A 14 -8.14 16.88 8.12
C ILE A 14 -7.08 16.29 9.05
N LEU A 15 -6.20 17.12 9.62
CA LEU A 15 -5.15 16.65 10.52
C LEU A 15 -5.72 15.88 11.70
N ILE A 16 -6.77 16.41 12.36
CA ILE A 16 -7.42 15.74 13.49
C ILE A 16 -8.09 14.44 13.05
N HIS A 17 -8.76 14.42 11.89
CA HIS A 17 -9.39 13.23 11.35
C HIS A 17 -8.38 12.09 11.12
N GLU A 18 -7.31 12.37 10.37
CA GLU A 18 -6.27 11.38 10.09
C GLU A 18 -5.52 10.98 11.35
N ALA A 19 -5.27 11.93 12.26
CA ALA A 19 -4.66 11.63 13.56
C ALA A 19 -5.52 10.68 14.38
N GLY A 20 -6.86 10.82 14.32
CA GLY A 20 -7.80 9.89 14.93
C GLY A 20 -7.58 8.46 14.47
N HIS A 21 -7.56 8.22 13.16
CA HIS A 21 -7.28 6.89 12.59
C HIS A 21 -5.92 6.35 13.03
N PHE A 22 -4.89 7.20 12.96
CA PHE A 22 -3.53 6.82 13.35
C PHE A 22 -3.43 6.40 14.82
N PHE A 23 -4.00 7.19 15.73
CA PHE A 23 -3.95 6.90 17.17
C PHE A 23 -4.79 5.68 17.54
N VAL A 24 -5.98 5.53 16.96
CA VAL A 24 -6.83 4.36 17.19
C VAL A 24 -6.13 3.09 16.69
N ALA A 25 -5.55 3.11 15.48
CA ALA A 25 -4.78 1.99 14.96
C ALA A 25 -3.65 1.57 15.89
N ARG A 26 -2.87 2.54 16.41
CA ARG A 26 -1.80 2.27 17.38
C ARG A 26 -2.33 1.72 18.70
N ALA A 27 -3.47 2.21 19.17
CA ALA A 27 -4.08 1.76 20.42
C ALA A 27 -4.57 0.31 20.34
N VAL A 28 -5.01 -0.16 19.17
CA VAL A 28 -5.43 -1.55 18.95
C VAL A 28 -4.28 -2.47 18.53
N GLY A 29 -3.02 -1.99 18.58
CA GLY A 29 -1.83 -2.79 18.28
C GLY A 29 -1.46 -2.86 16.79
N MET A 30 -2.17 -2.14 15.90
CA MET A 30 -1.79 -2.04 14.50
C MET A 30 -0.68 -1.00 14.31
N ASN A 31 0.15 -1.22 13.29
CA ASN A 31 1.30 -0.38 12.97
C ASN A 31 1.08 0.35 11.64
N PRO A 32 0.51 1.58 11.63
CA PRO A 32 0.32 2.34 10.39
C PRO A 32 1.62 2.50 9.62
N ARG A 33 1.58 2.33 8.29
CA ARG A 33 2.75 2.45 7.40
C ARG A 33 2.94 3.86 6.86
N LYS A 34 1.85 4.63 6.71
CA LYS A 34 1.89 5.99 6.18
C LYS A 34 0.92 6.91 6.91
N PHE A 35 1.32 8.16 7.09
CA PHE A 35 0.49 9.25 7.57
C PHE A 35 0.73 10.49 6.70
N TYR A 36 -0.27 10.92 5.95
CA TYR A 36 -0.15 12.03 5.02
C TYR A 36 -1.19 13.10 5.26
N LEU A 37 -0.72 14.35 5.33
CA LEU A 37 -1.55 15.53 5.28
C LEU A 37 -1.51 16.11 3.87
N GLY A 38 -2.59 15.99 3.11
CA GLY A 38 -2.65 16.32 1.69
C GLY A 38 -2.50 15.10 0.77
N PHE A 39 -3.06 15.20 -0.43
CA PHE A 39 -2.92 14.16 -1.45
C PHE A 39 -1.61 14.28 -2.25
N PRO A 40 -1.11 13.18 -2.83
CA PRO A 40 0.07 13.18 -3.68
C PRO A 40 -0.03 14.18 -4.86
N PRO A 41 1.11 14.64 -5.40
CA PRO A 41 2.49 14.27 -5.07
C PRO A 41 2.94 14.81 -3.70
N ALA A 42 3.89 14.13 -3.07
CA ALA A 42 4.45 14.56 -1.78
C ALA A 42 5.37 15.76 -1.98
N LEU A 43 5.13 16.85 -1.25
CA LEU A 43 6.02 18.02 -1.16
C LEU A 43 7.20 17.74 -0.22
N ALA A 44 6.91 17.09 0.91
CA ALA A 44 7.90 16.68 1.88
C ALA A 44 7.47 15.34 2.48
N LYS A 45 8.44 14.47 2.75
CA LYS A 45 8.19 13.21 3.45
C LYS A 45 9.40 12.79 4.27
N THR A 46 9.14 12.11 5.37
CA THR A 46 10.15 11.56 6.27
C THR A 46 9.68 10.22 6.81
N THR A 47 10.59 9.27 6.98
CA THR A 47 10.26 7.97 7.56
C THR A 47 10.82 7.90 8.97
N ARG A 48 9.96 7.66 9.95
CA ARG A 48 10.35 7.50 11.36
C ARG A 48 9.64 6.28 11.96
N ASN A 49 10.40 5.41 12.62
CA ASN A 49 9.89 4.19 13.27
C ASN A 49 9.05 3.30 12.32
N GLY A 50 9.44 3.19 11.05
CA GLY A 50 8.73 2.41 10.03
C GLY A 50 7.47 3.06 9.45
N ILE A 51 7.18 4.32 9.82
CA ILE A 51 6.02 5.07 9.33
C ILE A 51 6.50 6.22 8.44
N GLU A 52 6.00 6.29 7.21
CA GLU A 52 6.22 7.41 6.29
C GLU A 52 5.25 8.55 6.63
N TYR A 53 5.75 9.64 7.18
CA TYR A 53 5.02 10.88 7.40
C TYR A 53 5.24 11.81 6.20
N GLY A 54 4.17 12.38 5.65
CA GLY A 54 4.30 13.24 4.47
C GLY A 54 3.29 14.38 4.42
N VAL A 55 3.64 15.38 3.63
CA VAL A 55 2.77 16.48 3.25
C VAL A 55 2.57 16.44 1.74
N GLY A 56 1.32 16.29 1.31
CA GLY A 56 0.92 16.27 -0.09
C GLY A 56 0.75 17.68 -0.67
N ALA A 57 0.87 17.80 -1.99
CA ALA A 57 0.72 19.07 -2.70
C ALA A 57 -0.73 19.57 -2.73
N ILE A 58 -1.71 18.66 -2.59
CA ILE A 58 -3.13 18.98 -2.66
C ILE A 58 -3.73 18.97 -1.25
N PRO A 59 -4.10 20.13 -0.67
CA PRO A 59 -4.53 20.24 0.73
C PRO A 59 -6.00 19.84 0.97
N LEU A 60 -6.64 19.16 0.02
CA LEU A 60 -8.07 18.81 0.04
C LEU A 60 -8.35 17.45 0.70
N GLY A 61 -7.39 16.89 1.43
CA GLY A 61 -7.58 15.64 2.16
C GLY A 61 -6.30 15.18 2.83
N GLY A 62 -6.31 13.94 3.32
CA GLY A 62 -5.19 13.25 3.92
C GLY A 62 -5.43 11.75 3.82
N TYR A 63 -4.46 10.95 4.25
CA TYR A 63 -4.68 9.51 4.37
C TYR A 63 -3.72 8.87 5.37
N VAL A 64 -4.19 7.84 6.04
CA VAL A 64 -3.39 6.90 6.82
C VAL A 64 -3.42 5.52 6.16
N LYS A 65 -2.25 4.95 5.86
CA LYS A 65 -2.17 3.56 5.39
C LYS A 65 -2.02 2.65 6.61
N ILE A 66 -3.09 1.95 6.98
CA ILE A 66 -3.10 0.96 8.06
C ILE A 66 -3.07 -0.44 7.41
N PRO A 67 -2.22 -1.37 7.90
CA PRO A 67 -2.23 -2.77 7.45
C PRO A 67 -3.63 -3.38 7.55
N GLY A 68 -3.97 -4.34 6.68
CA GLY A 68 -5.25 -5.08 6.75
C GLY A 68 -6.53 -4.32 6.39
N MET A 69 -6.51 -2.98 6.30
CA MET A 69 -7.69 -2.19 5.90
C MET A 69 -8.15 -2.47 4.46
N HIS A 70 -7.25 -2.93 3.58
CA HIS A 70 -7.59 -3.39 2.24
C HIS A 70 -7.31 -4.87 2.17
N ARG A 71 -8.36 -5.68 1.98
CA ARG A 71 -8.18 -7.09 1.64
C ARG A 71 -7.76 -7.17 0.19
N PRO A 72 -6.66 -7.87 -0.14
CA PRO A 72 -6.22 -7.96 -1.52
C PRO A 72 -7.26 -8.79 -2.28
N ALA A 73 -7.89 -8.23 -3.31
CA ALA A 73 -8.79 -9.01 -4.15
C ALA A 73 -7.99 -9.75 -5.21
N ALA A 74 -8.42 -10.97 -5.55
CA ALA A 74 -7.84 -11.74 -6.66
C ALA A 74 -7.79 -10.95 -7.98
N GLY A 75 -8.70 -10.01 -8.20
CA GLY A 75 -8.72 -9.12 -9.37
C GLY A 75 -7.62 -8.05 -9.37
N ASP A 76 -7.13 -7.62 -8.20
CA ASP A 76 -6.15 -6.52 -8.07
C ASP A 76 -4.76 -6.96 -8.53
N LEU A 77 -4.47 -8.26 -8.44
CA LEU A 77 -3.20 -8.84 -8.89
C LEU A 77 -2.92 -8.53 -10.37
N HIS A 78 -3.94 -8.54 -11.23
CA HIS A 78 -3.74 -8.22 -12.64
C HIS A 78 -3.26 -6.78 -12.84
N VAL A 79 -3.72 -5.83 -12.01
CA VAL A 79 -3.32 -4.42 -12.08
C VAL A 79 -1.83 -4.25 -11.81
N HIS A 80 -1.30 -4.99 -10.84
CA HIS A 80 0.11 -4.89 -10.44
C HIS A 80 1.05 -5.77 -11.26
N PHE A 81 0.60 -6.97 -11.63
CA PHE A 81 1.46 -8.00 -12.23
C PHE A 81 1.22 -8.24 -13.72
N GLY A 82 0.12 -7.77 -14.31
CA GLY A 82 -0.24 -8.08 -15.70
C GLY A 82 0.84 -7.70 -16.71
N ARG A 83 1.46 -6.53 -16.55
CA ARG A 83 2.60 -6.11 -17.40
C ARG A 83 3.82 -7.02 -17.21
N ALA A 84 4.15 -7.35 -15.97
CA ALA A 84 5.28 -8.23 -15.67
C ALA A 84 5.08 -9.63 -16.25
N VAL A 85 3.87 -10.19 -16.17
CA VAL A 85 3.51 -11.48 -16.78
C VAL A 85 3.56 -11.41 -18.31
N SER A 86 3.17 -10.29 -18.90
CA SER A 86 3.22 -10.09 -20.36
C SER A 86 4.66 -10.01 -20.89
N GLU A 87 5.55 -9.35 -20.14
CA GLU A 87 6.98 -9.27 -20.46
C GLU A 87 7.70 -10.59 -20.17
N ARG A 88 7.30 -11.28 -19.09
CA ARG A 88 7.89 -12.54 -18.65
C ARG A 88 6.81 -13.58 -18.32
N PRO A 89 6.38 -14.40 -19.30
CA PRO A 89 5.33 -15.41 -19.11
C PRO A 89 5.61 -16.43 -18.00
N SER A 90 6.88 -16.64 -17.62
CA SER A 90 7.25 -17.50 -16.49
C SER A 90 6.73 -17.02 -15.13
N LEU A 91 6.35 -15.73 -15.01
CA LEU A 91 5.71 -15.18 -13.80
C LEU A 91 4.21 -15.52 -13.72
N GLY A 92 3.59 -16.02 -14.80
CA GLY A 92 2.17 -16.34 -14.84
C GLY A 92 1.75 -17.37 -13.78
N PRO A 93 2.39 -18.56 -13.72
CA PRO A 93 2.02 -19.59 -12.73
C PRO A 93 2.15 -19.13 -11.27
N PRO A 94 3.22 -18.45 -10.83
CA PRO A 94 3.31 -17.88 -9.48
C PRO A 94 2.19 -16.86 -9.17
N VAL A 95 1.86 -15.97 -10.11
CA VAL A 95 0.77 -14.99 -9.91
C VAL A 95 -0.59 -15.67 -9.78
N GLU A 96 -0.86 -16.69 -10.60
CA GLU A 96 -2.13 -17.42 -10.53
C GLU A 96 -2.22 -18.28 -9.26
N GLU A 97 -1.10 -18.81 -8.76
CA GLU A 97 -1.07 -19.50 -7.47
C GLU A 97 -1.39 -18.54 -6.32
N LEU A 98 -0.77 -17.36 -6.30
CA LEU A 98 -1.12 -16.32 -5.33
C LEU A 98 -2.61 -15.94 -5.42
N ARG A 99 -3.14 -15.80 -6.64
CA ARG A 99 -4.57 -15.52 -6.88
C ARG A 99 -5.47 -16.59 -6.27
N ARG A 100 -5.16 -17.86 -6.51
CA ARG A 100 -5.92 -19.00 -5.97
C ARG A 100 -5.91 -19.01 -4.45
N ARG A 101 -4.75 -18.77 -3.82
CA ARG A 101 -4.61 -18.77 -2.35
C ARG A 101 -5.34 -17.61 -1.69
N ILE A 102 -5.29 -16.42 -2.29
CA ILE A 102 -6.06 -15.25 -1.84
C ILE A 102 -7.56 -15.53 -1.96
N ALA A 103 -8.01 -16.12 -3.08
CA ALA A 103 -9.42 -16.48 -3.27
C ALA A 103 -9.91 -17.57 -2.30
N ALA A 104 -9.00 -18.40 -1.78
CA ALA A 104 -9.30 -19.41 -0.75
C ALA A 104 -9.28 -18.84 0.68
N GLU A 105 -9.02 -17.54 0.87
CA GLU A 105 -8.89 -16.86 2.17
C GLU A 105 -7.85 -17.49 3.12
N ASP A 106 -6.86 -18.21 2.57
CA ASP A 106 -5.77 -18.82 3.35
C ASP A 106 -4.61 -17.83 3.49
N HIS A 107 -4.61 -17.05 4.57
CA HIS A 107 -3.62 -15.98 4.79
C HIS A 107 -2.19 -16.50 4.90
N THR A 108 -1.98 -17.65 5.57
CA THR A 108 -0.64 -18.21 5.79
C THR A 108 -0.04 -18.67 4.47
N ARG A 109 -0.79 -19.43 3.68
CA ARG A 109 -0.30 -19.88 2.38
C ARG A 109 -0.21 -18.75 1.36
N SER A 110 -1.08 -17.74 1.46
CA SER A 110 -0.99 -16.56 0.61
C SER A 110 0.33 -15.83 0.84
N ARG A 111 0.77 -15.66 2.09
CA ARG A 111 2.09 -15.06 2.40
C ARG A 111 3.25 -15.86 1.82
N GLU A 112 3.21 -17.19 1.88
CA GLU A 112 4.24 -18.04 1.26
C GLU A 112 4.30 -17.81 -0.26
N ALA A 113 3.14 -17.74 -0.92
CA ALA A 113 3.09 -17.45 -2.36
C ALA A 113 3.55 -16.03 -2.72
N VAL A 114 3.33 -15.04 -1.86
CA VAL A 114 3.91 -13.70 -2.03
C VAL A 114 5.44 -13.77 -1.97
N ALA A 115 6.00 -14.49 -1.01
CA ALA A 115 7.45 -14.63 -0.86
C ALA A 115 8.08 -15.36 -2.06
N GLU A 116 7.44 -16.43 -2.54
CA GLU A 116 7.86 -17.14 -3.76
C GLU A 116 7.82 -16.23 -5.00
N LEU A 117 6.73 -15.48 -5.19
CA LEU A 117 6.58 -14.56 -6.31
C LEU A 117 7.60 -13.41 -6.24
N ALA A 118 7.88 -12.87 -5.05
CA ALA A 118 8.90 -11.86 -4.85
C ALA A 118 10.29 -12.36 -5.28
N ALA A 119 10.67 -13.57 -4.89
CA ALA A 119 11.94 -14.17 -5.27
C ALA A 119 12.07 -14.39 -6.79
N GLU A 120 10.97 -14.76 -7.46
CA GLU A 120 10.95 -14.85 -8.93
C GLU A 120 11.04 -13.49 -9.63
N LEU A 121 10.39 -12.46 -9.09
CA LEU A 121 10.45 -11.09 -9.60
C LEU A 121 11.86 -10.48 -9.51
N GLU A 122 12.62 -10.83 -8.47
CA GLU A 122 14.03 -10.41 -8.33
C GLU A 122 14.89 -10.98 -9.47
N ARG A 123 14.64 -12.22 -9.88
CA ARG A 123 15.41 -12.91 -10.93
C ARG A 123 14.93 -12.57 -12.34
N ALA A 124 13.71 -12.08 -12.50
CA ALA A 124 13.14 -11.76 -13.80
C ALA A 124 13.73 -10.47 -14.38
N GLU A 125 14.15 -10.50 -15.65
CA GLU A 125 14.47 -9.28 -16.40
C GLU A 125 13.17 -8.62 -16.85
N LEU A 126 12.90 -7.43 -16.31
CA LEU A 126 11.68 -6.66 -16.54
C LEU A 126 12.03 -5.20 -16.87
N SER A 127 11.17 -4.56 -17.65
CA SER A 127 11.25 -3.12 -17.87
C SER A 127 11.11 -2.36 -16.53
N PRO A 128 11.77 -1.20 -16.36
CA PRO A 128 11.64 -0.39 -15.14
C PRO A 128 10.19 -0.11 -14.69
N PRO A 129 9.24 0.22 -15.60
CA PRO A 129 7.85 0.43 -15.19
C PRO A 129 7.14 -0.88 -14.78
N ALA A 130 7.45 -2.03 -15.39
CA ALA A 130 6.90 -3.32 -15.00
C ALA A 130 7.40 -3.74 -13.62
N ARG A 131 8.71 -3.66 -13.40
CA ARG A 131 9.36 -3.94 -12.10
C ARG A 131 8.75 -3.10 -10.99
N LYS A 132 8.69 -1.77 -11.17
CA LYS A 132 8.12 -0.85 -10.18
C LYS A 132 6.64 -1.11 -9.87
N ALA A 133 5.86 -1.61 -10.83
CA ALA A 133 4.46 -1.95 -10.61
C ALA A 133 4.33 -3.27 -9.81
N ALA A 134 5.11 -4.28 -10.19
CA ALA A 134 5.11 -5.59 -9.53
C ALA A 134 5.65 -5.51 -8.09
N GLU A 135 6.74 -4.78 -7.86
CA GLU A 135 7.28 -4.55 -6.51
C GLU A 135 6.27 -3.85 -5.60
N ARG A 136 5.53 -2.86 -6.13
CA ARG A 136 4.43 -2.23 -5.38
C ARG A 136 3.32 -3.23 -5.07
N GLY A 137 2.97 -4.10 -6.02
CA GLY A 137 2.00 -5.17 -5.79
C GLY A 137 2.42 -6.12 -4.67
N ILE A 138 3.68 -6.53 -4.62
CA ILE A 138 4.20 -7.36 -3.53
C ILE A 138 4.04 -6.65 -2.19
N VAL A 139 4.46 -5.39 -2.09
CA VAL A 139 4.35 -4.61 -0.85
C VAL A 139 2.90 -4.44 -0.42
N ASP A 140 1.99 -4.14 -1.37
CA ASP A 140 0.58 -3.92 -1.05
C ASP A 140 -0.13 -5.21 -0.61
N VAL A 141 0.17 -6.35 -1.24
CA VAL A 141 -0.38 -7.65 -0.85
C VAL A 141 0.22 -8.13 0.47
N ASP A 142 1.52 -7.95 0.70
CA ASP A 142 2.18 -8.31 1.96
C ASP A 142 1.66 -7.46 3.13
N ASP A 143 1.51 -6.14 2.95
CA ASP A 143 0.88 -5.24 3.94
C ASP A 143 -0.55 -5.68 4.30
N ALA A 144 -1.28 -6.25 3.34
CA ALA A 144 -2.65 -6.69 3.52
C ALA A 144 -2.77 -8.07 4.19
N LEU A 145 -1.76 -8.92 4.05
CA LEU A 145 -1.69 -10.27 4.64
C LEU A 145 -0.81 -10.32 5.91
N GLY A 146 -0.20 -9.21 6.29
CA GLY A 146 0.76 -9.11 7.37
C GLY A 146 0.18 -9.55 8.73
N PRO A 147 1.03 -9.91 9.71
CA PRO A 147 0.57 -10.26 11.06
C PRO A 147 -0.04 -9.06 11.81
N ASP A 148 0.25 -7.84 11.36
CA ASP A 148 -0.30 -6.58 11.87
C ASP A 148 -1.65 -6.20 11.19
N ALA A 149 -2.15 -7.03 10.26
CA ALA A 149 -3.36 -6.81 9.46
C ALA A 149 -4.64 -7.33 10.14
#